data_AF-A0A6N4XYD5-F1
#
_entry.id   AF-A0A6N4XYD5-F1
#
_cell.length_a   1.000
_cell.length_b   1.000
_cell.length_c   1.000
_cell.angle_alpha   90.00
_cell.angle_beta   90.00
_cell.angle_gamma   90.00
#
_symmetry.space_group_name_H-M   'P 1'
#
loop_
_entity.id
_entity.type
_entity.pdbx_description
1 polymer ?
#
loop_
_entity_poly.entity_id
_entity_poly.type
_entity_poly.pdbx_seq_one_letter_code
_entity_poly.pdbx_strand_id
1 'polypeptide(L)'
;MNPLFLIPVVLVVAGIIFMIYMNKKHQSVKSEIDLDSERKKYTLYNQEVLAQDFPQLKEWMNGKSIDAYTSASVPQSTTNKVQHIISDGIKNVALSAIGTKLRRIETECFWVLSGSDLHFFSTNTVGELHEHIVFDHFRIEEAKLQYGGILKSQLGIYSKSSEEYLPKIHMITFDIDGTPVSLEIHDRLNYVPDPTDLLDMKKQITTRVKYQVVGEKFVKILQDKFPNLQIA
;
A
#
# COMPACT_ATOMS: atom_id res chain seq x y z
N MET A 1 -0.31 -24.24 -49.88
CA MET A 1 -0.73 -23.43 -48.72
C MET A 1 0.36 -22.42 -48.43
N ASN A 2 0.02 -21.13 -48.33
CA ASN A 2 1.01 -20.07 -48.05
C ASN A 2 1.49 -20.23 -46.59
N PRO A 3 2.79 -20.42 -46.32
CA PRO A 3 3.32 -20.60 -44.97
C PRO A 3 3.00 -19.42 -44.03
N LEU A 4 2.63 -18.26 -44.58
CA LEU A 4 2.15 -17.10 -43.83
C LEU A 4 0.93 -17.40 -42.93
N PHE A 5 0.07 -18.36 -43.29
CA PHE A 5 -1.09 -18.76 -42.47
C PHE A 5 -0.73 -19.65 -41.27
N LEU A 6 0.47 -20.24 -41.24
CA LEU A 6 0.94 -21.07 -40.13
C LEU A 6 1.54 -20.23 -39.01
N ILE A 7 2.08 -19.05 -39.31
CA ILE A 7 2.66 -18.11 -38.34
C ILE A 7 1.70 -17.79 -37.18
N PRO A 8 0.44 -17.35 -37.41
CA PRO A 8 -0.47 -17.06 -36.30
C PRO A 8 -0.81 -18.30 -35.46
N VAL A 9 -0.92 -19.47 -36.10
CA VAL A 9 -1.20 -20.74 -35.39
C VAL A 9 -0.03 -21.11 -34.48
N VAL A 10 1.21 -21.02 -34.97
CA VAL A 10 2.41 -21.30 -34.19
C VAL A 10 2.54 -20.33 -33.01
N LEU A 11 2.26 -19.04 -33.21
CA LEU A 11 2.30 -18.05 -32.12
C LEU A 11 1.25 -18.32 -31.04
N VAL A 12 0.03 -18.71 -31.41
CA VAL A 12 -1.02 -19.07 -30.45
C VAL A 12 -0.61 -20.30 -29.64
N VAL A 13 -0.11 -21.36 -30.30
CA VAL A 13 0.33 -22.57 -29.62
C VAL A 13 1.52 -22.29 -28.69
N ALA A 14 2.51 -21.54 -29.16
CA ALA A 14 3.65 -21.13 -28.33
C ALA A 14 3.20 -20.29 -27.13
N GLY A 15 2.25 -19.37 -27.32
CA GLY A 15 1.68 -18.56 -26.25
C GLY A 15 0.97 -19.40 -25.17
N ILE A 16 0.20 -20.41 -25.59
CA ILE A 16 -0.49 -21.33 -24.65
C ILE A 16 0.54 -22.14 -23.86
N ILE A 17 1.55 -22.72 -24.53
CA ILE A 17 2.61 -23.49 -23.85
C ILE A 17 3.35 -22.61 -22.85
N PHE A 18 3.69 -21.38 -23.25
CA PHE A 18 4.35 -20.40 -22.38
C PHE A 18 3.50 -20.06 -21.16
N MET A 19 2.19 -19.81 -21.34
CA MET A 19 1.26 -19.53 -20.25
C MET A 19 1.19 -20.70 -19.24
N ILE A 20 1.09 -21.93 -19.74
CA ILE A 20 1.08 -23.14 -18.88
C ILE A 20 2.38 -23.27 -18.08
N TYR A 21 3.53 -23.06 -18.74
CA TYR A 21 4.84 -23.12 -18.10
C TYR A 21 4.97 -22.06 -16.99
N MET A 22 4.61 -20.81 -17.28
CA MET A 22 4.67 -19.71 -16.32
C MET A 22 3.74 -19.94 -15.13
N ASN A 23 2.52 -20.43 -15.36
CA ASN A 23 1.59 -20.74 -14.27
C ASN A 23 2.10 -21.87 -13.36
N LYS A 24 2.71 -22.92 -13.94
CA LYS A 24 3.35 -23.99 -13.15
C LYS A 24 4.51 -23.46 -12.30
N LYS A 25 5.38 -22.63 -12.89
CA LYS A 25 6.50 -22.00 -12.17
C LYS A 25 5.99 -21.13 -11.02
N HIS A 26 4.95 -20.35 -11.25
CA HIS A 26 4.30 -19.53 -10.24
C HIS A 26 3.78 -20.35 -9.04
N GLN A 27 3.05 -21.45 -9.31
CA GLN A 27 2.54 -22.32 -8.25
C GLN A 27 3.65 -23.02 -7.46
N SER A 28 4.71 -23.49 -8.14
CA SER A 28 5.87 -24.13 -7.48
C SER A 28 6.52 -23.18 -6.48
N VAL A 29 6.89 -21.97 -6.94
CA VAL A 29 7.51 -20.96 -6.08
C VAL A 29 6.61 -20.60 -4.90
N LYS A 30 5.30 -20.41 -5.16
CA LYS A 30 4.35 -20.06 -4.11
C LYS A 30 4.24 -21.17 -3.05
N SER A 31 4.25 -22.43 -3.46
CA SER A 31 4.18 -23.58 -2.54
C SER A 31 5.44 -23.79 -1.70
N GLU A 32 6.58 -23.28 -2.16
CA GLU A 32 7.85 -23.31 -1.42
C GLU A 32 7.91 -22.26 -0.30
N ILE A 33 7.04 -21.25 -0.34
CA ILE A 33 7.04 -20.15 0.62
C ILE A 33 6.08 -20.45 1.77
N ASP A 34 6.65 -20.63 2.95
CA ASP A 34 5.93 -20.68 4.21
C ASP A 34 5.76 -19.25 4.78
N LEU A 35 4.59 -18.66 4.57
CA LEU A 35 4.29 -17.30 5.05
C LEU A 35 4.46 -17.14 6.57
N ASP A 36 4.20 -18.18 7.38
CA ASP A 36 4.36 -18.09 8.83
C ASP A 36 5.83 -18.05 9.25
N SER A 37 6.69 -18.74 8.51
CA SER A 37 8.14 -18.60 8.63
C SER A 37 8.62 -17.22 8.19
N GLU A 38 8.10 -16.72 7.07
CA GLU A 38 8.47 -15.39 6.53
C GLU A 38 8.09 -14.25 7.47
N ARG A 39 6.94 -14.33 8.16
CA ARG A 39 6.51 -13.36 9.19
C ARG A 39 7.51 -13.18 10.32
N LYS A 40 8.26 -14.24 10.67
CA LYS A 40 9.31 -14.17 11.72
C LYS A 40 10.49 -13.29 11.30
N LYS A 41 10.66 -13.04 10.01
CA LYS A 41 11.71 -12.20 9.43
C LYS A 41 11.30 -10.72 9.34
N TYR A 42 10.20 -10.32 9.98
CA TYR A 42 9.70 -8.94 9.93
C TYR A 42 10.80 -7.88 10.13
N THR A 43 11.62 -8.00 11.18
CA THR A 43 12.64 -6.98 11.48
C THR A 43 13.66 -6.84 10.34
N LEU A 44 14.07 -7.97 9.74
CA LEU A 44 14.97 -7.98 8.59
C LEU A 44 14.31 -7.32 7.38
N TYR A 45 13.09 -7.74 7.04
CA TYR A 45 12.36 -7.20 5.89
C TYR A 45 12.01 -5.73 6.05
N ASN A 46 11.62 -5.30 7.23
CA ASN A 46 11.33 -3.90 7.53
C ASN A 46 12.53 -3.00 7.23
N GLN A 47 13.74 -3.43 7.60
CA GLN A 47 14.98 -2.70 7.35
C GLN A 47 15.40 -2.75 5.87
N GLU A 48 15.33 -3.93 5.26
CA GLU A 48 15.73 -4.15 3.86
C GLU A 48 14.84 -3.36 2.91
N VAL A 49 13.52 -3.51 3.03
CA VAL A 49 12.51 -2.86 2.19
C VAL A 49 12.59 -1.33 2.34
N LEU A 50 12.79 -0.82 3.56
CA LEU A 50 12.94 0.62 3.78
C LEU A 50 14.23 1.18 3.17
N ALA A 51 15.30 0.39 3.15
CA ALA A 51 16.59 0.84 2.63
C ALA A 51 16.69 0.76 1.11
N GLN A 52 16.09 -0.27 0.50
CA GLN A 52 16.23 -0.56 -0.93
C GLN A 52 15.06 -0.02 -1.74
N ASP A 53 13.83 -0.26 -1.27
CA ASP A 53 12.63 -0.08 -2.08
C ASP A 53 11.90 1.23 -1.75
N PHE A 54 11.97 1.68 -0.49
CA PHE A 54 11.32 2.91 -0.03
C PHE A 54 12.25 3.90 0.70
N PRO A 55 13.48 4.19 0.18
CA PRO A 55 14.43 5.08 0.84
C PRO A 55 13.89 6.51 1.04
N GLN A 56 13.00 6.97 0.16
CA GLN A 56 12.38 8.29 0.21
C GLN A 56 11.61 8.54 1.53
N LEU A 57 11.10 7.49 2.19
CA LEU A 57 10.43 7.65 3.49
C LEU A 57 11.39 8.18 4.54
N LYS A 58 12.68 7.81 4.50
CA LYS A 58 13.69 8.36 5.43
C LYS A 58 13.95 9.84 5.17
N GLU A 59 13.97 10.25 3.92
CA GLU A 59 14.13 11.65 3.52
C GLU A 59 12.93 12.49 3.98
N TRP A 60 11.71 12.01 3.71
CA TRP A 60 10.47 12.72 4.10
C TRP A 60 10.29 12.82 5.62
N MET A 61 10.78 11.83 6.36
CA MET A 61 10.76 11.85 7.84
C MET A 61 11.84 12.76 8.44
N ASN A 62 12.76 13.32 7.65
CA ASN A 62 13.77 14.30 8.07
C ASN A 62 14.50 13.92 9.37
N GLY A 63 14.97 12.67 9.45
CA GLY A 63 15.72 12.15 10.59
C GLY A 63 14.89 11.66 11.79
N LYS A 64 13.55 11.76 11.74
CA LYS A 64 12.67 11.10 12.71
C LYS A 64 12.71 9.57 12.55
N SER A 65 12.41 8.83 13.62
CA SER A 65 12.38 7.37 13.58
C SER A 65 11.23 6.86 12.72
N ILE A 66 11.39 5.65 12.17
CA ILE A 66 10.32 4.94 11.44
C ILE A 66 10.09 3.64 12.21
N ASP A 67 9.06 3.64 13.04
CA ASP A 67 8.71 2.50 13.90
C ASP A 67 7.97 1.42 13.07
N ALA A 68 7.09 1.86 12.18
CA ALA A 68 6.38 1.01 11.20
C ALA A 68 5.91 1.84 10.01
N TYR A 69 5.71 1.20 8.85
CA TYR A 69 5.15 1.86 7.67
C TYR A 69 4.36 0.88 6.79
N THR A 70 3.44 1.41 5.98
CA THR A 70 2.67 0.65 4.98
C THR A 70 2.10 1.57 3.89
N SER A 71 1.56 1.00 2.83
CA SER A 71 0.84 1.77 1.80
C SER A 71 -0.53 2.23 2.31
N ALA A 72 -1.03 3.27 1.66
CA ALA A 72 -2.26 3.93 2.02
C ALA A 72 -3.02 4.37 0.76
N SER A 73 -4.26 4.81 0.95
CA SER A 73 -4.99 5.57 -0.07
C SER A 73 -6.04 6.48 0.56
N VAL A 74 -6.50 7.44 -0.24
CA VAL A 74 -7.63 8.29 0.10
C VAL A 74 -8.90 7.70 -0.51
N PRO A 75 -9.93 7.36 0.29
CA PRO A 75 -11.21 6.92 -0.23
C PRO A 75 -11.84 7.98 -1.14
N GLN A 76 -12.55 7.55 -2.17
CA GLN A 76 -13.30 8.49 -3.05
C GLN A 76 -14.32 9.33 -2.29
N SER A 77 -14.90 8.80 -1.21
CA SER A 77 -15.84 9.53 -0.36
C SER A 77 -15.18 10.62 0.48
N THR A 78 -13.87 10.48 0.76
CA THR A 78 -13.09 11.45 1.54
C THR A 78 -12.63 12.61 0.66
N THR A 79 -12.35 12.39 -0.63
CA THR A 79 -11.96 13.42 -1.60
C THR A 79 -12.85 14.68 -1.58
N ASN A 80 -14.15 14.52 -1.33
CA ASN A 80 -15.10 15.64 -1.35
C ASN A 80 -15.23 16.37 -0.01
N LYS A 81 -14.70 15.83 1.09
CA LYS A 81 -14.97 16.32 2.46
C LYS A 81 -13.88 17.21 3.04
N VAL A 82 -12.71 17.26 2.40
CA VAL A 82 -11.50 17.78 3.03
C VAL A 82 -11.16 19.21 2.53
N GLN A 83 -12.01 19.83 1.70
CA GLN A 83 -11.79 21.15 1.07
C GLN A 83 -11.62 22.34 2.05
N HIS A 84 -11.85 22.18 3.36
CA HIS A 84 -11.97 23.29 4.31
C HIS A 84 -11.15 23.17 5.61
N ILE A 85 -10.24 22.20 5.72
CA ILE A 85 -9.57 21.95 7.00
C ILE A 85 -8.31 22.83 7.09
N ILE A 86 -8.33 23.94 7.83
CA ILE A 86 -7.12 24.66 8.27
C ILE A 86 -7.21 24.70 9.79
N SER A 87 -6.39 23.90 10.47
CA SER A 87 -6.44 23.71 11.92
C SER A 87 -5.04 23.85 12.53
N ASP A 88 -4.95 24.59 13.63
CA ASP A 88 -3.71 24.99 14.31
C ASP A 88 -2.90 23.82 14.93
N GLY A 89 -3.47 22.61 14.96
CA GLY A 89 -2.82 21.39 15.46
C GLY A 89 -2.02 20.59 14.42
N ILE A 90 -2.13 20.92 13.12
CA ILE A 90 -1.39 20.24 12.05
C ILE A 90 -0.13 21.07 11.77
N LYS A 91 0.99 20.70 12.40
CA LYS A 91 2.28 21.30 12.07
C LYS A 91 2.64 20.89 10.65
N ASN A 92 2.62 21.87 9.74
CA ASN A 92 2.68 21.78 8.26
C ASN A 92 1.30 21.65 7.60
N VAL A 93 0.56 22.77 7.57
CA VAL A 93 -0.68 22.93 6.80
C VAL A 93 -0.35 23.04 5.31
N ALA A 94 -0.90 22.12 4.52
CA ALA A 94 -1.33 22.40 3.15
C ALA A 94 -2.73 21.80 2.86
N LEU A 95 -3.60 21.72 3.87
CA LEU A 95 -4.97 21.24 3.67
C LEU A 95 -5.88 22.27 2.94
N SER A 96 -5.39 23.50 2.71
CA SER A 96 -6.06 24.51 1.87
C SER A 96 -6.02 24.18 0.36
N ALA A 97 -5.20 23.21 -0.08
CA ALA A 97 -5.17 22.75 -1.46
C ALA A 97 -6.22 21.66 -1.77
N ILE A 98 -6.96 21.22 -0.75
CA ILE A 98 -7.85 20.07 -0.87
C ILE A 98 -9.15 20.40 -1.63
N GLY A 99 -9.36 21.68 -1.91
CA GLY A 99 -10.37 22.22 -2.84
C GLY A 99 -10.29 21.67 -4.27
N THR A 100 -9.13 21.21 -4.74
CA THR A 100 -9.00 20.70 -6.10
C THR A 100 -8.06 19.48 -6.17
N LYS A 101 -8.68 18.29 -6.13
CA LYS A 101 -8.12 16.99 -6.51
C LYS A 101 -7.23 16.27 -5.48
N LEU A 102 -7.80 15.88 -4.35
CA LEU A 102 -7.61 14.48 -3.89
C LEU A 102 -8.36 13.53 -4.85
N ARG A 103 -8.16 13.66 -6.17
CA ARG A 103 -8.66 12.64 -7.09
C ARG A 103 -8.05 11.33 -6.56
N ARG A 104 -8.78 10.23 -6.66
CA ARG A 104 -8.17 8.89 -6.68
C ARG A 104 -7.29 8.80 -7.93
N ILE A 105 -6.27 9.66 -8.02
CA ILE A 105 -5.18 9.53 -8.97
C ILE A 105 -4.37 8.39 -8.41
N GLU A 106 -3.82 7.60 -9.29
CA GLU A 106 -2.99 6.43 -9.07
C GLU A 106 -1.65 6.80 -8.40
N THR A 107 -1.64 7.77 -7.49
CA THR A 107 -0.46 8.26 -6.78
C THR A 107 -0.33 7.50 -5.46
N GLU A 108 0.89 7.09 -5.16
CA GLU A 108 1.17 6.31 -3.96
C GLU A 108 1.00 7.17 -2.70
N CYS A 109 0.38 6.58 -1.68
CA CYS A 109 0.29 7.16 -0.35
C CYS A 109 0.89 6.19 0.66
N PHE A 110 1.37 6.73 1.79
CA PHE A 110 2.04 5.95 2.82
C PHE A 110 1.60 6.39 4.22
N TRP A 111 1.50 5.41 5.10
CA TRP A 111 1.45 5.62 6.53
C TRP A 111 2.81 5.33 7.15
N VAL A 112 3.26 6.19 8.06
CA VAL A 112 4.47 5.99 8.86
C VAL A 112 4.18 6.30 10.32
N LEU A 113 4.43 5.34 11.20
CA LEU A 113 4.40 5.54 12.65
C LEU A 113 5.80 5.95 13.13
N SER A 114 5.89 7.04 13.89
CA SER A 114 7.15 7.59 14.40
C SER A 114 6.98 8.12 15.81
N GLY A 115 7.42 7.36 16.82
CA GLY A 115 7.09 7.72 18.19
C GLY A 115 5.57 7.79 18.32
N SER A 116 5.03 8.78 19.02
CA SER A 116 3.58 8.91 19.23
C SER A 116 2.86 9.64 18.09
N ASP A 117 3.55 9.94 16.98
CA ASP A 117 2.97 10.60 15.81
C ASP A 117 2.72 9.58 14.69
N LEU A 118 1.62 9.79 13.97
CA LEU A 118 1.27 9.05 12.77
C LEU A 118 1.32 10.00 11.57
N HIS A 119 2.15 9.68 10.59
CA HIS A 119 2.39 10.48 9.41
C HIS A 119 1.70 9.88 8.20
N PHE A 120 0.93 10.69 7.50
CA PHE A 120 0.39 10.37 6.18
C PHE A 120 1.16 11.13 5.11
N PHE A 121 1.63 10.42 4.10
CA PHE A 121 2.28 10.99 2.94
C PHE A 121 1.46 10.71 1.69
N SER A 122 1.28 11.71 0.84
CA SER A 122 0.78 11.53 -0.53
C SER A 122 1.83 11.98 -1.53
N THR A 123 1.85 11.32 -2.68
CA THR A 123 2.75 11.68 -3.79
C THR A 123 2.00 12.38 -4.91
N ASN A 124 2.74 13.11 -5.76
CA ASN A 124 2.22 13.64 -7.01
C ASN A 124 2.35 12.59 -8.13
N THR A 125 1.93 12.93 -9.35
CA THR A 125 1.95 12.00 -10.50
C THR A 125 3.34 11.57 -10.96
N VAL A 126 4.41 12.23 -10.48
CA VAL A 126 5.80 11.88 -10.77
C VAL A 126 6.49 11.19 -9.59
N GLY A 127 5.74 10.88 -8.52
CA GLY A 127 6.24 10.14 -7.35
C GLY A 127 6.94 10.99 -6.29
N GLU A 128 6.93 12.32 -6.42
CA GLU A 128 7.50 13.22 -5.41
C GLU A 128 6.50 13.49 -4.28
N LEU A 129 7.02 13.82 -3.09
CA LEU A 129 6.20 14.20 -1.95
C LEU A 129 5.30 15.37 -2.31
N HIS A 130 3.98 15.16 -2.20
CA HIS A 130 2.98 16.17 -2.44
C HIS A 130 2.44 16.73 -1.13
N GLU A 131 2.01 15.86 -0.22
CA GLU A 131 1.47 16.25 1.08
C GLU A 131 2.06 15.42 2.21
N HIS A 132 2.22 16.06 3.36
CA HIS A 132 2.61 15.42 4.61
C HIS A 132 1.67 15.90 5.71
N ILE A 133 0.83 14.99 6.21
CA ILE A 133 -0.10 15.27 7.31
C ILE A 133 0.41 14.51 8.54
N VAL A 134 0.43 15.19 9.68
CA VAL A 134 0.83 14.60 10.96
C VAL A 134 -0.37 14.57 11.89
N PHE A 135 -0.69 13.37 12.37
CA PHE A 135 -1.65 13.13 13.43
C PHE A 135 -0.87 12.91 14.71
N ASP A 136 -1.09 13.78 15.69
CA ASP A 136 -0.48 13.65 17.01
C ASP A 136 -1.16 12.54 17.84
N HIS A 137 -0.57 12.26 18.99
CA HIS A 137 -1.04 11.26 19.93
C HIS A 137 -2.54 11.38 20.26
N PHE A 138 -3.02 12.59 20.59
CA PHE A 138 -4.40 12.81 21.01
C PHE A 138 -5.39 12.50 19.88
N ARG A 139 -5.07 12.92 18.65
CA ARG A 139 -5.91 12.62 17.48
C ARG A 139 -5.98 11.13 17.19
N ILE A 140 -4.89 10.38 17.41
CA ILE A 140 -4.86 8.93 17.20
C ILE A 140 -5.66 8.21 18.29
N GLU A 141 -5.60 8.67 19.54
CA GLU A 141 -6.37 8.08 20.65
C GLU A 141 -7.89 8.20 20.45
N GLU A 142 -8.35 9.28 19.82
CA GLU A 142 -9.77 9.49 19.50
C GLU A 142 -10.20 8.91 18.14
N ALA A 143 -9.24 8.42 17.34
CA ALA A 143 -9.52 7.87 16.03
C ALA A 143 -10.32 6.55 16.11
N LYS A 144 -11.06 6.27 15.04
CA LYS A 144 -11.80 5.02 14.89
C LYS A 144 -11.19 4.16 13.81
N LEU A 145 -10.95 2.89 14.12
CA LEU A 145 -10.43 1.92 13.18
C LEU A 145 -11.50 0.90 12.81
N GLN A 146 -11.67 0.65 11.52
CA GLN A 146 -12.65 -0.31 10.99
C GLN A 146 -12.02 -1.15 9.89
N TYR A 147 -12.46 -2.40 9.76
CA TYR A 147 -12.06 -3.22 8.62
C TYR A 147 -12.81 -2.77 7.36
N GLY A 148 -12.08 -2.34 6.33
CA GLY A 148 -12.64 -1.83 5.08
C GLY A 148 -12.75 -2.87 3.95
N GLY A 149 -12.37 -4.13 4.21
CA GLY A 149 -12.44 -5.20 3.22
C GLY A 149 -11.18 -5.32 2.36
N ILE A 150 -11.37 -5.67 1.08
CA ILE A 150 -10.29 -5.80 0.10
C ILE A 150 -10.34 -4.57 -0.81
N LEU A 151 -9.17 -3.98 -1.11
CA LEU A 151 -9.04 -2.85 -2.01
C LEU A 151 -9.48 -3.27 -3.43
N LYS A 152 -10.70 -2.90 -3.80
CA LYS A 152 -11.22 -3.10 -5.17
C LYS A 152 -10.88 -1.87 -6.01
N SER A 153 -10.39 -2.07 -7.23
CA SER A 153 -10.23 -0.96 -8.17
C SER A 153 -11.57 -0.39 -8.61
N GLN A 154 -11.53 0.83 -9.12
CA GLN A 154 -12.71 1.52 -9.66
C GLN A 154 -13.39 0.73 -10.79
N LEU A 155 -12.63 -0.08 -11.53
CA LEU A 155 -13.16 -0.82 -12.68
C LEU A 155 -13.75 -2.17 -12.27
N GLY A 156 -13.40 -2.72 -11.10
CA GLY A 156 -13.93 -3.99 -10.62
C GLY A 156 -13.56 -5.20 -11.49
N ILE A 157 -12.68 -5.04 -12.47
CA ILE A 157 -12.25 -6.11 -13.38
C ILE A 157 -10.95 -6.72 -12.85
N TYR A 158 -11.08 -7.80 -12.11
CA TYR A 158 -9.95 -8.67 -11.76
C TYR A 158 -10.35 -10.13 -11.95
N SER A 159 -9.42 -10.96 -12.40
CA SER A 159 -9.57 -12.40 -12.26
C SER A 159 -9.57 -12.77 -10.78
N LYS A 160 -10.31 -13.80 -10.38
CA LYS A 160 -10.27 -14.35 -9.00
C LYS A 160 -8.86 -14.66 -8.52
N SER A 161 -7.97 -15.08 -9.43
CA SER A 161 -6.55 -15.31 -9.15
C SER A 161 -5.76 -14.05 -8.81
N SER A 162 -6.29 -12.86 -9.10
CA SER A 162 -5.66 -11.58 -8.75
C SER A 162 -6.15 -11.04 -7.40
N GLU A 163 -7.30 -11.49 -6.92
CA GLU A 163 -7.87 -11.05 -5.64
C GLU A 163 -6.96 -11.37 -4.45
N GLU A 164 -6.22 -12.49 -4.51
CA GLU A 164 -5.27 -12.87 -3.45
C GLU A 164 -4.11 -11.87 -3.28
N TYR A 165 -3.80 -11.12 -4.35
CA TYR A 165 -2.76 -10.09 -4.34
C TYR A 165 -3.28 -8.71 -3.96
N LEU A 166 -4.61 -8.53 -3.88
CA LEU A 166 -5.19 -7.25 -3.50
C LEU A 166 -4.96 -6.98 -2.01
N PRO A 167 -4.61 -5.74 -1.65
CA PRO A 167 -4.50 -5.34 -0.25
C PRO A 167 -5.81 -5.53 0.50
N LYS A 168 -5.72 -6.01 1.75
CA LYS A 168 -6.78 -5.77 2.72
C LYS A 168 -6.62 -4.36 3.27
N ILE A 169 -7.73 -3.69 3.49
CA ILE A 169 -7.73 -2.30 3.94
C ILE A 169 -8.40 -2.16 5.30
N HIS A 170 -7.83 -1.30 6.13
CA HIS A 170 -8.49 -0.75 7.31
C HIS A 170 -8.78 0.72 7.05
N MET A 171 -9.92 1.19 7.52
CA MET A 171 -10.28 2.60 7.50
C MET A 171 -9.95 3.19 8.87
N ILE A 172 -9.04 4.16 8.90
CA ILE A 172 -8.82 4.98 10.09
C ILE A 172 -9.54 6.32 9.90
N THR A 173 -10.40 6.68 10.84
CA THR A 173 -11.18 7.91 10.79
C THR A 173 -10.80 8.81 11.95
N PHE A 174 -10.38 10.02 11.62
CA PHE A 174 -10.07 11.08 12.58
C PHE A 174 -11.21 12.08 12.61
N ASP A 175 -11.52 12.60 13.79
CA ASP A 175 -12.30 13.83 13.90
C ASP A 175 -11.33 15.01 13.80
N ILE A 176 -11.50 15.85 12.79
CA ILE A 176 -10.76 17.10 12.66
C ILE A 176 -11.76 18.24 12.70
N ASP A 177 -11.83 18.91 13.84
CA ASP A 177 -12.70 20.07 14.11
C ASP A 177 -14.19 19.80 13.80
N GLY A 178 -14.68 18.62 14.20
CA GLY A 178 -16.06 18.17 13.98
C GLY A 178 -16.29 17.55 12.59
N THR A 179 -15.25 17.47 11.75
CA THR A 179 -15.32 16.86 10.43
C THR A 179 -14.61 15.50 10.42
N PRO A 180 -15.35 14.39 10.19
CA PRO A 180 -14.73 13.08 10.09
C PRO A 180 -13.95 12.93 8.79
N VAL A 181 -12.66 12.63 8.90
CA VAL A 181 -11.74 12.36 7.78
C VAL A 181 -11.30 10.91 7.85
N SER A 182 -11.67 10.13 6.83
CA SER A 182 -11.37 8.70 6.74
C SER A 182 -10.28 8.43 5.70
N LEU A 183 -9.27 7.66 6.06
CA LEU A 183 -8.13 7.30 5.23
C LEU A 183 -7.89 5.79 5.29
N GLU A 184 -7.37 5.20 4.20
CA GLU A 184 -7.15 3.76 4.11
C GLU A 184 -5.72 3.41 4.53
N ILE A 185 -5.59 2.35 5.33
CA ILE A 185 -4.35 1.67 5.70
C ILE A 185 -4.35 0.33 4.96
N HIS A 186 -3.33 0.05 4.17
CA HIS A 186 -3.20 -1.22 3.46
C HIS A 186 -2.41 -2.23 4.29
N ASP A 187 -2.73 -3.52 4.17
CA ASP A 187 -2.00 -4.62 4.81
C ASP A 187 -0.70 -5.01 4.09
N ARG A 188 -0.29 -4.25 3.07
CA ARG A 188 0.91 -4.51 2.27
C ARG A 188 1.35 -3.23 1.57
N LEU A 189 2.64 -3.18 1.27
CA LEU A 189 3.19 -2.15 0.39
C LEU A 189 2.80 -2.42 -1.06
N ASN A 190 2.64 -1.36 -1.85
CA ASN A 190 2.35 -1.46 -3.28
C ASN A 190 3.54 -2.09 -4.02
N TYR A 191 3.28 -3.12 -4.81
CA TYR A 191 4.30 -3.79 -5.63
C TYR A 191 4.13 -3.44 -7.10
N VAL A 192 5.07 -2.67 -7.64
CA VAL A 192 5.19 -2.39 -9.06
C VAL A 192 6.27 -3.29 -9.65
N PRO A 193 5.95 -4.20 -10.59
CA PRO A 193 6.96 -5.07 -11.19
C PRO A 193 7.98 -4.27 -11.99
N ASP A 194 9.27 -4.54 -11.76
CA ASP A 194 10.33 -4.07 -12.65
C ASP A 194 10.19 -4.78 -14.02
N PRO A 195 10.15 -4.04 -15.15
CA PRO A 195 10.11 -4.62 -16.49
C PRO A 195 11.22 -5.66 -16.75
N THR A 196 12.37 -5.51 -16.12
CA THR A 196 13.51 -6.43 -16.24
C THR A 196 13.30 -7.76 -15.51
N ASP A 197 12.42 -7.79 -14.52
CA ASP A 197 12.12 -8.96 -13.70
C ASP A 197 10.83 -9.68 -14.11
N LEU A 198 10.20 -9.28 -15.23
CA LEU A 198 8.89 -9.80 -15.65
C LEU A 198 8.84 -11.34 -15.76
N LEU A 199 9.97 -11.99 -16.04
CA LEU A 199 10.08 -13.45 -16.15
C LEU A 199 10.63 -14.13 -14.88
N ASP A 200 11.13 -13.35 -13.92
CA ASP A 200 11.63 -13.85 -12.64
C ASP A 200 10.50 -13.96 -11.61
N MET A 201 9.67 -14.98 -11.77
CA MET A 201 8.58 -15.27 -10.84
C MET A 201 9.04 -15.42 -9.38
N LYS A 202 10.27 -15.91 -9.15
CA LYS A 202 10.77 -16.10 -7.80
C LYS A 202 10.99 -14.76 -7.14
N LYS A 203 11.73 -13.86 -7.79
CA LYS A 203 11.96 -12.51 -7.30
C LYS A 203 10.64 -11.78 -7.04
N GLN A 204 9.71 -11.80 -8.00
CA GLN A 204 8.44 -11.08 -7.83
C GLN A 204 7.60 -11.59 -6.65
N ILE A 205 7.50 -12.91 -6.47
CA ILE A 205 6.71 -13.49 -5.37
C ILE A 205 7.42 -13.20 -4.04
N THR A 206 8.73 -13.38 -3.97
CA THR A 206 9.50 -13.08 -2.75
C THR A 206 9.38 -11.60 -2.36
N THR A 207 9.47 -10.66 -3.29
CA THR A 207 9.28 -9.22 -2.99
C THR A 207 7.87 -8.94 -2.48
N ARG A 208 6.82 -9.48 -3.12
CA ARG A 208 5.44 -9.34 -2.63
C ARG A 208 5.27 -9.87 -1.20
N VAL A 209 5.92 -10.98 -0.88
CA VAL A 209 5.89 -11.54 0.48
C VAL A 209 6.57 -10.62 1.48
N LYS A 210 7.74 -10.04 1.15
CA LYS A 210 8.38 -9.04 2.01
C LYS A 210 7.46 -7.85 2.25
N TYR A 211 6.83 -7.34 1.20
CA TYR A 211 5.94 -6.18 1.26
C TYR A 211 4.68 -6.46 2.10
N GLN A 212 4.14 -7.68 1.99
CA GLN A 212 3.04 -8.13 2.82
C GLN A 212 3.47 -8.25 4.29
N VAL A 213 4.59 -8.92 4.59
CA VAL A 213 5.08 -9.11 5.96
C VAL A 213 5.33 -7.77 6.66
N VAL A 214 5.87 -6.78 5.94
CA VAL A 214 6.09 -5.43 6.48
C VAL A 214 4.76 -4.72 6.73
N GLY A 215 3.89 -4.65 5.72
CA GLY A 215 2.64 -3.89 5.80
C GLY A 215 1.61 -4.50 6.75
N GLU A 216 1.47 -5.83 6.80
CA GLU A 216 0.42 -6.49 7.57
C GLU A 216 0.61 -6.32 9.09
N LYS A 217 1.85 -6.03 9.51
CA LYS A 217 2.18 -5.79 10.92
C LYS A 217 1.86 -4.36 11.37
N PHE A 218 1.66 -3.43 10.43
CA PHE A 218 1.47 -2.00 10.72
C PHE A 218 0.33 -1.76 11.70
N VAL A 219 -0.87 -2.28 11.40
CA VAL A 219 -2.06 -2.09 12.23
C VAL A 219 -1.84 -2.65 13.63
N LYS A 220 -1.23 -3.84 13.75
CA LYS A 220 -0.93 -4.43 15.05
C LYS A 220 0.01 -3.54 15.88
N ILE A 221 1.09 -3.04 15.28
CA ILE A 221 2.04 -2.14 15.97
C ILE A 221 1.33 -0.84 16.39
N LEU A 222 0.45 -0.31 15.54
CA LEU A 222 -0.36 0.86 15.86
C LEU A 222 -1.30 0.59 17.04
N GLN A 223 -1.98 -0.56 17.08
CA GLN A 223 -2.87 -0.96 18.17
C GLN A 223 -2.13 -1.24 19.48
N ASP A 224 -0.97 -1.88 19.41
CA ASP A 224 -0.10 -2.13 20.57
C ASP A 224 0.34 -0.80 21.22
N LYS A 225 0.47 0.26 20.41
CA LYS A 225 0.84 1.61 20.87
C LYS A 225 -0.34 2.46 21.30
N PHE A 226 -1.50 2.27 20.67
CA PHE A 226 -2.75 2.98 20.94
C PHE A 226 -3.86 1.96 21.26
N PRO A 227 -3.94 1.46 22.50
CA PRO A 227 -4.86 0.38 22.86
C PRO A 227 -6.34 0.71 22.65
N ASN A 228 -6.70 1.99 22.60
CA ASN A 228 -8.07 2.46 22.31
C ASN A 228 -8.47 2.25 20.85
N LEU A 229 -7.50 2.11 19.94
CA LEU A 229 -7.72 1.97 18.50
C LEU A 229 -8.04 0.52 18.10
N GLN A 230 -9.07 -0.05 18.71
CA GLN A 230 -9.53 -1.40 18.36
C GLN A 230 -10.37 -1.38 17.07
N ILE A 231 -10.34 -2.49 16.33
CA ILE A 231 -11.21 -2.65 15.17
C ILE A 231 -12.65 -2.76 15.67
N ALA A 232 -13.48 -1.79 15.29
CA ALA A 232 -14.91 -1.77 15.57
C ALA A 232 -15.70 -2.72 14.66
#